data_AF-A0A7C1Z5H4-F1
#
_entry.id   AF-A0A7C1Z5H4-F1
#
_cell.length_a   1.000
_cell.length_b   1.000
_cell.length_c   1.000
_cell.angle_alpha   90.00
_cell.angle_beta   90.00
_cell.angle_gamma   90.00
#
_symmetry.space_group_name_H-M   'P 1'
#
loop_
_entity.id
_entity.type
_entity.pdbx_description
1 polymer ?
#
loop_
_entity_poly.entity_id
_entity_poly.type
_entity_poly.pdbx_seq_one_letter_code
_entity_poly.pdbx_strand_id
1 'polypeptide(L)'
;MFKISMKIASLVLIVVFKISPSFCSDIAVTCAASGIGDQDDMCIWLHPDNPALSTIITSDKDKSTIFVYALDGSMLYSYPGLSKPGNIDIIYNFPFNGELIDIVGFNKRATINAGFIF
;
A
#
# COMPACT_ATOMS: atom_id res chain seq x y z
N MET A 1 -40.96 5.21 -6.78
CA MET A 1 -41.67 5.07 -5.49
C MET A 1 -42.16 3.64 -5.39
N PHE A 2 -41.37 2.74 -4.81
CA PHE A 2 -41.69 1.30 -4.75
C PHE A 2 -42.43 0.98 -3.46
N LYS A 3 -43.58 0.31 -3.58
CA LYS A 3 -44.48 -0.01 -2.47
C LYS A 3 -44.07 -1.36 -1.88
N ILE A 4 -43.59 -1.35 -0.63
CA ILE A 4 -43.27 -2.56 0.14
C ILE A 4 -44.52 -2.92 0.96
N SER A 5 -45.04 -4.14 0.80
CA SER A 5 -46.11 -4.70 1.63
C SER A 5 -45.51 -5.79 2.52
N MET A 6 -45.37 -5.51 3.81
CA MET A 6 -44.93 -6.49 4.82
C MET A 6 -46.13 -7.25 5.39
N LYS A 7 -46.14 -8.58 5.27
CA LYS A 7 -46.91 -9.47 6.16
C LYS A 7 -45.92 -10.19 7.06
N ILE A 8 -46.14 -10.08 8.37
CA ILE A 8 -45.26 -10.60 9.40
C ILE A 8 -45.54 -12.10 9.59
N ALA A 9 -44.61 -12.92 9.12
CA ALA A 9 -44.35 -14.25 9.66
C ALA A 9 -42.87 -14.55 9.39
N SER A 10 -42.09 -14.66 10.47
CA SER A 10 -40.67 -15.03 10.55
C SER A 10 -39.89 -15.05 9.22
N LEU A 11 -39.20 -13.94 8.90
CA LEU A 11 -38.40 -13.80 7.69
C LEU A 11 -36.92 -13.81 8.07
N VAL A 12 -36.23 -14.92 7.80
CA VAL A 12 -34.76 -14.90 7.68
C VAL A 12 -34.45 -14.19 6.37
N LEU A 13 -34.00 -12.95 6.43
CA LEU A 13 -33.57 -12.19 5.27
C LEU A 13 -32.18 -12.69 4.85
N ILE A 14 -32.12 -13.64 3.91
CA ILE A 14 -30.88 -13.97 3.20
C ILE A 14 -30.69 -12.91 2.10
N VAL A 15 -29.86 -11.90 2.37
CA VAL A 15 -29.42 -10.95 1.34
C VAL A 15 -28.36 -11.64 0.49
N VAL A 16 -28.76 -12.20 -0.66
CA VAL A 16 -27.82 -12.66 -1.67
C VAL A 16 -27.36 -11.46 -2.48
N PHE A 17 -26.18 -10.93 -2.20
CA PHE A 17 -25.54 -9.96 -3.09
C PHE A 17 -25.14 -10.68 -4.37
N LYS A 18 -25.83 -10.37 -5.47
CA LYS A 18 -25.44 -10.82 -6.80
C LYS A 18 -24.18 -10.02 -7.18
N ILE A 19 -23.02 -10.60 -6.92
CA ILE A 19 -21.74 -10.05 -7.36
C ILE A 19 -21.68 -10.28 -8.87
N SER A 20 -22.14 -9.30 -9.65
CA SER A 20 -21.83 -9.27 -11.08
C SER A 20 -20.31 -9.13 -11.20
N PRO A 21 -19.62 -9.90 -12.06
CA PRO A 21 -18.22 -9.66 -12.33
C PRO A 21 -18.12 -8.26 -12.96
N SER A 22 -17.76 -7.27 -12.15
CA SER A 22 -17.34 -5.98 -12.66
C SER A 22 -16.05 -6.26 -13.42
N PHE A 23 -16.06 -5.97 -14.72
CA PHE A 23 -14.85 -5.93 -15.52
C PHE A 23 -13.81 -5.09 -14.77
N CYS A 24 -12.78 -5.75 -14.25
CA CYS A 24 -11.59 -5.08 -13.80
C CYS A 24 -10.91 -4.61 -15.09
N SER A 25 -11.09 -3.34 -15.46
CA SER A 25 -10.18 -2.73 -16.42
C SER A 25 -8.78 -2.88 -15.84
N ASP A 26 -7.80 -3.30 -16.62
CA ASP A 26 -6.41 -3.31 -16.20
C ASP A 26 -6.00 -1.88 -15.83
N ILE A 27 -6.07 -1.55 -14.54
CA ILE A 27 -5.56 -0.29 -14.01
C ILE A 27 -4.07 -0.49 -13.85
N ALA A 28 -3.30 -0.04 -14.84
CA ALA A 28 -1.86 0.04 -14.76
C ALA A 28 -1.45 1.46 -14.37
N VAL A 29 -0.78 1.59 -13.22
CA VAL A 29 -0.16 2.84 -12.77
C VAL A 29 1.34 2.71 -12.97
N THR A 30 1.95 3.71 -13.61
CA THR A 30 3.41 3.79 -13.74
C THR A 30 3.95 4.77 -12.72
N CYS A 31 4.73 4.28 -11.76
CA CYS A 31 5.44 5.14 -10.81
C CYS A 31 6.61 5.82 -11.52
N ALA A 32 6.62 7.15 -11.58
CA ALA A 32 7.61 7.91 -12.31
C ALA A 32 8.42 8.81 -11.37
N ALA A 33 9.70 8.50 -11.22
CA ALA A 33 10.68 9.35 -10.53
C ALA A 33 11.91 9.56 -11.42
N SER A 34 12.55 10.72 -11.28
CA SER A 34 13.84 10.96 -11.93
C SER A 34 14.94 10.14 -11.26
N GLY A 35 15.81 9.53 -12.05
CA GLY A 35 17.01 8.89 -11.53
C GLY A 35 16.76 7.51 -10.90
N ILE A 36 15.64 6.85 -11.23
CA ILE A 36 15.43 5.42 -10.92
C ILE A 36 16.44 4.53 -11.65
N GLY A 37 16.70 3.35 -11.10
CA GLY A 37 17.55 2.31 -11.65
C GLY A 37 16.85 0.95 -11.54
N ASP A 38 17.03 0.28 -10.41
CA ASP A 38 16.56 -1.09 -10.15
C ASP A 38 15.48 -1.07 -9.07
N GLN A 39 14.29 -0.56 -9.42
CA GLN A 39 13.10 -0.68 -8.58
C GLN A 39 12.53 -2.09 -8.72
N ASP A 40 12.88 -2.96 -7.78
CA ASP A 40 12.63 -4.39 -7.87
C ASP A 40 11.48 -4.87 -6.95
N ASP A 41 11.24 -4.19 -5.82
CA ASP A 41 10.20 -4.58 -4.87
C ASP A 41 9.42 -3.38 -4.34
N MET A 42 8.19 -3.63 -3.91
CA MET A 42 7.28 -2.59 -3.42
C MET A 42 6.33 -3.09 -2.32
N CYS A 43 5.93 -2.17 -1.46
CA CYS A 43 4.78 -2.33 -0.57
C CYS A 43 3.83 -1.13 -0.73
N ILE A 44 2.61 -1.28 -0.22
CA ILE A 44 1.61 -0.21 -0.22
C ILE A 44 1.33 0.12 1.24
N TRP A 45 1.48 1.40 1.61
CA TRP A 45 0.96 1.91 2.87
C TRP A 45 -0.48 2.37 2.66
N LEU A 46 -1.42 1.70 3.34
CA LEU A 46 -2.83 2.06 3.33
C LEU A 46 -3.05 3.19 4.33
N HIS A 47 -3.46 4.36 3.82
CA HIS A 47 -3.80 5.47 4.70
C HIS A 47 -5.06 5.10 5.53
N PRO A 48 -5.04 5.27 6.87
CA PRO A 48 -6.05 4.70 7.77
C PRO A 48 -7.47 5.23 7.52
N ASP A 49 -7.61 6.54 7.29
CA ASP A 49 -8.93 7.17 7.14
C ASP A 49 -9.34 7.46 5.68
N ASN A 50 -8.37 7.59 4.77
CA ASN A 50 -8.61 8.00 3.40
C ASN A 50 -7.77 7.17 2.41
N PRO A 51 -8.31 6.05 1.89
CA PRO A 51 -7.59 5.15 1.00
C PRO A 51 -7.02 5.82 -0.27
N ALA A 52 -7.58 6.95 -0.73
CA ALA A 52 -7.06 7.69 -1.88
C ALA A 52 -5.72 8.38 -1.60
N LEU A 53 -5.35 8.57 -0.34
CA LEU A 53 -4.06 9.12 0.10
C LEU A 53 -3.03 8.03 0.44
N SER A 54 -3.33 6.76 0.13
CA SER A 54 -2.36 5.67 0.28
C SER A 54 -1.16 5.87 -0.62
N THR A 55 -0.05 5.25 -0.27
CA THR A 55 1.22 5.42 -1.00
C THR A 55 1.78 4.09 -1.46
N ILE A 56 2.44 4.12 -2.62
CA ILE A 56 3.27 3.02 -3.12
C ILE A 56 4.70 3.32 -2.69
N ILE A 57 5.36 2.37 -2.05
CA ILE A 57 6.71 2.53 -1.53
C ILE A 57 7.59 1.48 -2.18
N THR A 58 8.62 1.92 -2.89
CA THR A 58 9.49 1.03 -3.68
C THR A 58 10.94 1.13 -3.22
N SER A 59 11.65 0.02 -3.23
CA SER A 59 13.10 -0.01 -3.02
C SER A 59 13.85 0.01 -4.35
N ASP A 60 14.82 0.92 -4.48
CA ASP A 60 15.73 0.96 -5.63
C ASP A 60 17.12 0.47 -5.21
N LYS A 61 17.47 -0.74 -5.67
CA LYS A 61 18.67 -1.46 -5.23
C LYS A 61 19.94 -0.85 -5.81
N ASP A 62 19.85 -0.28 -7.01
CA ASP A 62 20.95 0.37 -7.72
C ASP A 62 21.17 1.79 -7.22
N LYS A 63 20.08 2.53 -6.97
CA LYS A 63 20.12 3.92 -6.54
C LYS A 63 20.23 4.10 -5.05
N SER A 64 20.25 3.01 -4.28
CA SER A 64 20.43 3.10 -2.83
C SER A 64 19.37 4.01 -2.20
N THR A 65 18.15 3.93 -2.70
CA THR A 65 17.07 4.88 -2.41
C THR A 65 15.75 4.15 -2.23
N ILE A 66 14.92 4.59 -1.30
CA ILE A 66 13.49 4.23 -1.26
C ILE A 66 12.69 5.40 -1.84
N PHE A 67 11.74 5.13 -2.71
CA PHE A 67 10.83 6.14 -3.29
C PHE A 67 9.42 5.92 -2.76
N VAL A 68 8.71 7.04 -2.56
CA VAL A 68 7.30 7.06 -2.12
C VAL A 68 6.50 7.76 -3.21
N TYR A 69 5.44 7.12 -3.68
CA TYR A 69 4.56 7.61 -4.73
C TYR A 69 3.11 7.68 -4.24
N ALA A 70 2.34 8.60 -4.81
CA ALA A 70 0.88 8.54 -4.72
C ALA A 70 0.34 7.41 -5.61
N LEU A 71 -0.94 7.06 -5.42
CA LEU A 71 -1.62 6.02 -6.22
C LEU A 71 -1.76 6.37 -7.71
N ASP A 72 -1.52 7.62 -8.12
CA ASP A 72 -1.48 8.02 -9.53
C ASP A 72 -0.08 7.88 -10.15
N GLY A 73 0.92 7.44 -9.38
CA GLY A 73 2.30 7.22 -9.82
C GLY A 73 3.21 8.44 -9.69
N SER A 74 2.72 9.57 -9.21
CA SER A 74 3.54 10.75 -8.94
C SER A 74 4.45 10.54 -7.72
N MET A 75 5.73 10.89 -7.85
CA MET A 75 6.68 10.79 -6.73
C MET A 75 6.38 11.88 -5.69
N LEU A 76 6.13 11.45 -4.46
CA LEU A 76 5.91 12.33 -3.31
C LEU A 76 7.21 12.62 -2.57
N TYR A 77 8.05 11.60 -2.36
CA TYR A 77 9.27 11.71 -1.56
C TYR A 77 10.29 10.62 -1.89
N SER A 78 11.53 10.80 -1.44
CA SER A 78 12.56 9.77 -1.51
C SER A 78 13.52 9.80 -0.31
N TYR A 79 14.03 8.62 0.06
CA TYR A 79 15.03 8.41 1.10
C TYR A 79 16.34 7.89 0.46
N PRO A 80 17.25 8.79 0.03
CA PRO A 80 18.50 8.39 -0.59
C PRO A 80 19.57 7.96 0.43
N GLY A 81 20.67 7.40 -0.06
CA GLY A 81 21.86 7.08 0.77
C GLY A 81 21.74 5.81 1.61
N LEU A 82 20.81 4.91 1.25
CA LEU A 82 20.60 3.63 1.92
C LEU A 82 21.64 2.58 1.47
N SER A 83 21.89 1.56 2.28
CA SER A 83 22.90 0.52 1.97
C SER A 83 22.35 -0.56 1.00
N LYS A 84 21.97 -0.15 -0.22
CA LYS A 84 21.29 -0.98 -1.24
C LYS A 84 20.04 -1.67 -0.67
N PRO A 85 18.92 -0.94 -0.51
CA PRO A 85 17.69 -1.51 0.03
C PRO A 85 17.24 -2.66 -0.88
N GLY A 86 16.84 -3.77 -0.28
CA GLY A 86 16.45 -5.00 -0.96
C GLY A 86 14.93 -5.12 -1.04
N ASN A 87 14.40 -6.28 -0.65
CA ASN A 87 12.97 -6.48 -0.49
C ASN A 87 12.43 -5.58 0.63
N ILE A 88 11.20 -5.12 0.43
CA ILE A 88 10.56 -4.11 1.27
C ILE A 88 9.14 -4.57 1.62
N ASP A 89 8.75 -4.41 2.87
CA ASP A 89 7.42 -4.77 3.34
C ASP A 89 6.99 -3.83 4.47
N ILE A 90 5.73 -3.87 4.85
CA ILE A 90 5.14 -3.01 5.88
C ILE A 90 4.43 -3.82 6.95
N ILE A 91 4.61 -3.41 8.20
CA ILE A 91 3.78 -3.85 9.33
C ILE A 91 3.01 -2.66 9.89
N TYR A 92 1.72 -2.88 10.15
CA TYR A 92 0.83 -1.85 10.67
C TYR A 92 0.69 -1.92 12.18
N ASN A 93 0.37 -0.78 12.80
CA ASN A 93 0.00 -0.69 14.21
C ASN A 93 1.03 -1.32 15.17
N PHE A 94 2.32 -1.14 14.87
CA PHE A 94 3.38 -1.57 15.76
C PHE A 94 3.38 -0.72 17.04
N PRO A 95 3.29 -1.33 18.24
CA PRO A 95 3.31 -0.58 19.49
C PRO A 95 4.71 -0.03 19.79
N PHE A 96 4.85 1.29 19.82
CA PHE A 96 6.10 1.97 20.13
C PHE A 96 5.85 3.21 21.00
N ASN A 97 6.49 3.27 22.17
CA ASN A 97 6.39 4.40 23.10
C ASN A 97 4.95 4.81 23.48
N GLY A 98 4.02 3.84 23.56
CA GLY A 98 2.62 4.09 23.87
C GLY A 98 1.74 4.50 22.68
N GLU A 99 2.32 4.58 21.48
CA GLU A 99 1.61 4.87 20.23
C GLU A 99 1.63 3.65 19.30
N LEU A 100 0.70 3.61 18.34
CA LEU A 100 0.70 2.64 17.26
C LEU A 100 1.26 3.33 16.02
N ILE A 101 2.35 2.79 15.48
CA ILE A 101 3.01 3.32 14.28
C ILE A 101 3.06 2.25 13.20
N ASP A 102 3.01 2.68 11.94
CA ASP A 102 3.28 1.79 10.82
C ASP A 102 4.79 1.79 10.54
N ILE A 103 5.36 0.64 10.20
CA ILE A 103 6.79 0.49 9.97
C ILE A 103 7.01 -0.17 8.62
N VAL A 104 7.75 0.49 7.77
CA VAL A 104 8.25 -0.09 6.53
C VAL A 104 9.64 -0.65 6.79
N GLY A 105 9.80 -1.96 6.64
CA GLY A 105 11.03 -2.70 6.82
C GLY A 105 11.64 -3.13 5.49
N PHE A 106 12.97 -3.16 5.41
CA PHE A 106 13.69 -3.66 4.24
C PHE A 106 15.02 -4.30 4.65
N ASN A 107 15.51 -5.26 3.85
CA ASN A 107 16.87 -5.77 4.03
C ASN A 107 17.90 -4.86 3.33
N LYS A 108 19.10 -4.75 3.88
CA LYS A 108 20.23 -3.98 3.32
C LYS A 108 21.21 -4.94 2.67
N ARG A 109 21.28 -4.95 1.34
CA ARG A 109 22.10 -5.91 0.60
C ARG A 109 23.60 -5.64 0.73
N ALA A 110 24.00 -4.41 1.01
CA ALA A 110 25.42 -4.07 1.17
C ALA A 110 25.99 -4.40 2.55
N THR A 111 25.15 -4.56 3.58
CA THR A 111 25.58 -4.77 4.97
C THR A 111 24.94 -5.98 5.66
N ILE A 112 24.00 -6.67 5.00
CA ILE A 112 23.32 -7.89 5.47
C ILE A 112 22.55 -7.68 6.79
N ASN A 113 22.01 -6.47 7.00
CA ASN A 113 21.17 -6.10 8.16
C ASN A 113 19.79 -5.59 7.70
N ALA A 114 18.90 -5.27 8.63
CA ALA A 114 17.62 -4.61 8.33
C ALA A 114 17.72 -3.06 8.38
N GLY A 115 16.79 -2.40 7.69
CA GLY A 115 16.47 -0.98 7.83
C GLY A 115 14.97 -0.80 8.04
N PHE A 116 14.62 0.32 8.67
CA PHE A 116 13.24 0.70 8.96
C PHE A 116 13.06 2.18 8.64
N ILE A 117 11.91 2.52 8.07
CA ILE A 117 11.40 3.90 7.98
C ILE A 117 10.00 3.93 8.62
N PHE A 118 9.69 5.08 9.22
CA PHE A 118 8.46 5.37 9.95
C PHE A 118 7.74 6.53 9.28
#